data_AF-A0A7J9LVY2-F1
#
_entry.id   AF-A0A7J9LVY2-F1
#
_cell.length_a   1.000
_cell.length_b   1.000
_cell.length_c   1.000
_cell.angle_alpha   90.00
_cell.angle_beta   90.00
_cell.angle_gamma   90.00
#
_symmetry.space_group_name_H-M   'P 1'
#
loop_
_entity.id
_entity.type
_entity.pdbx_description
1 polymer ?
#
loop_
_entity_poly.entity_id
_entity_poly.type
_entity_poly.pdbx_seq_one_letter_code
_entity_poly.pdbx_strand_id
1 'polypeptide(L)'
;MSATFIVYGMVKSLGNTFFLEQAESTSGDIPIIVLQVIKGVTRNAVKGGYKAVFAKRIQRMQRQYSDGVEIGIGINGMLTSIICCAVASSVESKRLEALRESGLLNDPKARAPISAAWLLLQFCSLGAMEGLAGSRIADFFGHYVPDSRRYGPVFTDTLAGFGILLNIGFIAMIDYYSRFRYKESWVGDSVNESRLDLIYRAYAILAMLNCFLYAYVSSSYSYDNIIGKPEDEPEIPFLEVKQEEETVAHELQ
;
A
#
# COMPACT_ATOMS: atom_id res chain seq x y z
N MET A 1 -4.06 5.99 8.48
CA MET A 1 -2.86 5.48 7.77
C MET A 1 -2.60 3.98 7.94
N SER A 2 -2.78 3.41 9.13
CA SER A 2 -2.56 1.98 9.44
C SER A 2 -3.17 0.98 8.43
N ALA A 3 -4.39 1.21 7.96
CA ALA A 3 -5.05 0.32 6.99
C ALA A 3 -4.35 0.25 5.61
N THR A 4 -3.72 1.33 5.15
CA THR A 4 -3.00 1.37 3.86
C THR A 4 -1.81 0.42 3.85
N PHE A 5 -1.10 0.33 4.99
CA PHE A 5 0.09 -0.48 5.12
C PHE A 5 -0.21 -1.97 5.25
N ILE A 6 -1.37 -2.31 5.81
CA ILE A 6 -1.84 -3.70 5.91
C ILE A 6 -2.09 -4.28 4.51
N VAL A 7 -2.86 -3.59 3.67
CA VAL A 7 -3.13 -4.04 2.30
C VAL A 7 -1.85 -4.08 1.47
N TYR A 8 -0.98 -3.09 1.62
CA TYR A 8 0.34 -3.13 1.00
C TYR A 8 1.15 -4.37 1.43
N GLY A 9 1.17 -4.71 2.72
CA GLY A 9 1.84 -5.90 3.23
C GLY A 9 1.29 -7.20 2.64
N MET A 10 -0.04 -7.29 2.49
CA MET A 10 -0.69 -8.44 1.86
C MET A 10 -0.34 -8.55 0.37
N VAL A 11 -0.41 -7.46 -0.40
CA VAL A 11 -0.09 -7.44 -1.84
C VAL A 11 1.40 -7.72 -2.08
N LYS A 12 2.28 -7.16 -1.22
CA LYS A 12 3.72 -7.47 -1.24
C LYS A 12 3.97 -8.95 -0.99
N SER A 13 3.29 -9.55 -0.02
CA SER A 13 3.36 -10.99 0.25
C SER A 13 2.91 -11.80 -0.97
N LEU A 14 1.76 -11.45 -1.56
CA LEU A 14 1.22 -12.11 -2.74
C LEU A 14 2.19 -12.07 -3.93
N GLY A 15 2.83 -10.93 -4.18
CA GLY A 15 3.85 -10.79 -5.22
C GLY A 15 5.15 -11.57 -4.94
N ASN A 16 5.53 -11.75 -3.68
CA ASN A 16 6.71 -12.53 -3.32
C ASN A 16 6.46 -14.04 -3.29
N THR A 17 5.21 -14.51 -3.37
CA THR A 17 4.90 -15.94 -3.43
C THR A 17 4.41 -16.30 -4.83
N PHE A 18 3.22 -15.83 -5.21
CA PHE A 18 2.57 -16.28 -6.43
C PHE A 18 3.23 -15.78 -7.70
N PHE A 19 3.80 -14.57 -7.73
CA PHE A 19 4.47 -14.10 -8.96
C PHE A 19 5.80 -14.81 -9.17
N LEU A 20 6.46 -15.24 -8.09
CA LEU A 20 7.67 -16.06 -8.15
C LEU A 20 7.35 -17.45 -8.72
N GLU A 21 6.29 -18.07 -8.21
CA GLU A 21 5.85 -19.40 -8.65
C GLU A 21 5.27 -19.39 -10.08
N GLN A 22 4.52 -18.34 -10.44
CA GLN A 22 4.03 -18.10 -11.79
C GLN A 22 5.18 -17.81 -12.77
N ALA A 23 6.20 -17.08 -12.34
CA ALA A 23 7.41 -16.88 -13.14
C ALA A 23 8.16 -18.20 -13.32
N GLU A 24 8.30 -19.03 -12.30
CA GLU A 24 8.96 -20.33 -12.44
C GLU A 24 8.25 -21.24 -13.46
N SER A 25 6.92 -21.28 -13.43
CA SER A 25 6.13 -22.12 -14.36
C SER A 25 6.06 -21.56 -15.78
N THR A 26 6.15 -20.24 -15.95
CA THR A 26 5.87 -19.57 -17.23
C THR A 26 7.10 -18.99 -17.93
N SER A 27 8.15 -18.64 -17.18
CA SER A 27 9.26 -17.80 -17.67
C SER A 27 10.20 -18.51 -18.65
N GLY A 28 10.20 -19.85 -18.69
CA GLY A 28 10.89 -20.69 -19.68
C GLY A 28 12.40 -20.44 -19.80
N ASP A 29 12.77 -19.36 -20.48
CA ASP A 29 14.13 -18.93 -20.82
C ASP A 29 14.64 -17.76 -19.97
N ILE A 30 13.78 -17.02 -19.27
CA ILE A 30 14.22 -15.88 -18.43
C ILE A 30 14.41 -16.38 -16.98
N PRO A 31 15.63 -16.30 -16.42
CA PRO A 31 15.86 -16.65 -15.03
C PRO A 31 15.06 -15.74 -14.10
N ILE A 32 14.44 -16.31 -13.07
CA ILE A 32 13.69 -15.58 -12.02
C ILE A 32 14.52 -14.44 -11.42
N ILE A 33 15.84 -14.64 -11.31
CA ILE A 33 16.79 -13.65 -10.81
C ILE A 33 16.74 -12.35 -11.64
N VAL A 34 16.58 -12.45 -12.97
CA VAL A 34 16.47 -11.29 -13.86
C VAL A 34 15.21 -10.49 -13.53
N LEU A 35 14.08 -11.15 -13.32
CA LEU A 35 12.82 -10.50 -12.95
C LEU A 35 12.91 -9.82 -11.57
N GLN A 36 13.61 -10.44 -10.61
CA GLN A 36 13.86 -9.84 -9.29
C GLN A 36 14.79 -8.62 -9.37
N VAL A 37 15.82 -8.67 -10.21
CA VAL A 37 16.71 -7.53 -10.47
C VAL A 37 15.91 -6.38 -11.09
N ILE A 38 15.07 -6.66 -12.09
CA ILE A 38 14.21 -5.65 -12.74
C ILE A 38 13.26 -5.03 -11.71
N LYS A 39 12.60 -5.83 -10.88
CA LYS A 39 11.78 -5.34 -9.76
C LYS A 39 12.57 -4.38 -8.86
N GLY A 40 13.80 -4.77 -8.50
CA GLY A 40 14.69 -3.97 -7.67
C GLY A 40 15.11 -2.63 -8.31
N VAL A 41 15.46 -2.66 -9.60
CA VAL A 41 15.80 -1.46 -10.39
C VAL A 41 14.61 -0.52 -10.47
N THR A 42 13.43 -1.03 -10.84
CA THR A 42 12.19 -0.24 -10.91
C THR A 42 11.85 0.37 -9.55
N ARG A 43 11.97 -0.40 -8.47
CA ARG A 43 11.78 0.09 -7.09
C ARG A 43 12.69 1.27 -6.77
N ASN A 44 13.98 1.17 -7.09
CA ASN A 44 14.95 2.21 -6.80
C ASN A 44 14.75 3.45 -7.68
N ALA A 45 14.43 3.25 -8.96
CA ALA A 45 14.11 4.34 -9.88
C ALA A 45 12.89 5.14 -9.41
N VAL A 46 11.83 4.45 -8.98
CA VAL A 46 10.62 5.08 -8.45
C VAL A 46 10.89 5.80 -7.13
N LYS A 47 11.70 5.22 -6.22
CA LYS A 47 12.15 5.92 -5.01
C LYS A 47 12.90 7.22 -5.33
N GLY A 48 13.81 7.17 -6.31
CA GLY A 48 14.58 8.33 -6.75
C GLY A 48 13.68 9.42 -7.37
N GLY A 49 12.79 9.01 -8.28
CA GLY A 49 11.82 9.90 -8.91
C GLY A 49 10.87 10.54 -7.89
N TYR A 50 10.35 9.75 -6.95
CA TYR A 50 9.50 10.24 -5.87
C TYR A 50 10.24 11.28 -5.02
N LYS A 51 11.47 11.00 -4.56
CA LYS A 51 12.28 11.97 -3.81
C LYS A 51 12.51 13.26 -4.59
N ALA A 52 12.82 13.17 -5.88
CA ALA A 52 13.05 14.34 -6.71
C ALA A 52 11.80 15.20 -6.88
N VAL A 53 10.64 14.57 -7.13
CA VAL A 53 9.35 15.27 -7.25
C VAL A 53 8.93 15.86 -5.91
N PHE A 54 9.05 15.10 -4.83
CA PHE A 54 8.67 15.50 -3.48
C PHE A 54 9.55 16.63 -2.95
N ALA A 55 10.87 16.54 -3.10
CA ALA A 55 11.80 17.61 -2.74
C ALA A 55 11.49 18.91 -3.51
N LYS A 56 11.28 18.82 -4.83
CA LYS A 56 10.87 19.98 -5.65
C LYS A 56 9.51 20.56 -5.21
N ARG A 57 8.58 19.70 -4.80
CA ARG A 57 7.22 20.12 -4.40
C ARG A 57 7.20 20.76 -3.01
N ILE A 58 7.95 20.23 -2.05
CA ILE A 58 8.14 20.84 -0.73
C ILE A 58 8.79 22.22 -0.87
N GLN A 59 9.88 22.31 -1.64
CA GLN A 59 10.62 23.57 -1.82
C GLN A 59 9.77 24.68 -2.46
N ARG A 60 8.84 24.33 -3.37
CA ARG A 60 7.91 25.29 -3.98
C ARG A 60 6.77 25.71 -3.06
N MET A 61 6.33 24.85 -2.14
CA MET A 61 5.09 25.06 -1.39
C MET A 61 5.28 25.70 -0.02
N GLN A 62 6.51 25.85 0.49
CA GLN A 62 6.84 26.55 1.76
C GLN A 62 5.84 26.23 2.89
N ARG A 63 5.34 24.99 2.97
CA ARG A 63 4.23 24.62 3.86
C ARG A 63 4.61 23.53 4.84
N GLN A 64 4.25 23.80 6.09
CA GLN A 64 4.04 22.86 7.18
C GLN A 64 3.18 21.69 6.68
N TYR A 65 3.56 20.47 7.05
CA TYR A 65 2.90 19.23 6.65
C TYR A 65 1.43 19.28 7.11
N SER A 66 0.51 19.59 6.18
CA SER A 66 -0.92 19.78 6.46
C SER A 66 -1.69 18.48 6.20
N ASP A 67 -2.76 18.24 6.96
CA ASP A 67 -3.62 17.04 6.88
C ASP A 67 -4.02 16.63 5.45
N GLY A 68 -4.22 17.60 4.55
CA GLY A 68 -4.54 17.31 3.13
C GLY A 68 -3.42 16.60 2.36
N VAL A 69 -2.16 16.82 2.72
CA VAL A 69 -1.00 16.15 2.11
C VAL A 69 -0.90 14.70 2.61
N GLU A 70 -1.20 14.43 3.88
CA GLU A 70 -1.31 13.05 4.40
C GLU A 70 -2.35 12.24 3.67
N ILE A 71 -3.54 12.82 3.50
CA ILE A 71 -4.66 12.18 2.84
C ILE A 71 -4.30 11.86 1.38
N GLY A 72 -3.70 12.83 0.68
CA GLY A 72 -3.19 12.62 -0.67
C GLY A 72 -2.11 11.53 -0.75
N ILE A 73 -1.22 11.43 0.24
CA ILE A 73 -0.22 10.37 0.31
C ILE A 73 -0.88 8.99 0.58
N GLY A 74 -1.92 8.92 1.39
CA GLY A 74 -2.67 7.68 1.62
C GLY A 74 -3.38 7.18 0.36
N ILE A 75 -4.17 8.04 -0.30
CA ILE A 75 -4.96 7.70 -1.49
C ILE A 75 -4.05 7.21 -2.63
N ASN A 76 -2.98 7.94 -2.93
CA ASN A 76 -2.07 7.56 -4.01
C ASN A 76 -1.35 6.21 -3.71
N GLY A 77 -1.14 5.87 -2.44
CA GLY A 77 -0.61 4.57 -2.04
C GLY A 77 -1.58 3.43 -2.38
N MET A 78 -2.86 3.61 -2.03
CA MET A 78 -3.93 2.64 -2.31
C MET A 78 -4.16 2.44 -3.80
N LEU A 79 -4.21 3.53 -4.57
CA LEU A 79 -4.36 3.47 -6.03
C LEU A 79 -3.23 2.66 -6.68
N THR A 80 -2.00 2.81 -6.20
CA THR A 80 -0.86 2.05 -6.72
C THR A 80 -1.03 0.55 -6.46
N SER A 81 -1.49 0.16 -5.26
CA SER A 81 -1.78 -1.24 -4.94
C SER A 81 -2.93 -1.82 -5.79
N ILE A 82 -3.99 -1.04 -6.03
CA ILE A 82 -5.10 -1.43 -6.91
C ILE A 82 -4.61 -1.66 -8.33
N ILE A 83 -3.80 -0.74 -8.87
CA ILE A 83 -3.20 -0.86 -10.20
C ILE A 83 -2.32 -2.11 -10.27
N CYS A 84 -1.49 -2.37 -9.26
CA CYS A 84 -0.66 -3.57 -9.19
C CYS A 84 -1.50 -4.86 -9.25
N CYS A 85 -2.57 -4.94 -8.46
CA CYS A 85 -3.49 -6.09 -8.48
C CYS A 85 -4.24 -6.21 -9.82
N ALA A 86 -4.67 -5.10 -10.42
CA ALA A 86 -5.36 -5.08 -11.70
C ALA A 86 -4.46 -5.56 -12.85
N VAL A 87 -3.20 -5.13 -12.87
CA VAL A 87 -2.18 -5.62 -13.81
C VAL A 87 -1.98 -7.13 -13.63
N ALA A 88 -1.79 -7.60 -12.40
CA ALA A 88 -1.62 -9.03 -12.12
C ALA A 88 -2.83 -9.87 -12.56
N SER A 89 -4.05 -9.40 -12.30
CA SER A 89 -5.29 -10.05 -12.74
C SER A 89 -5.42 -10.10 -14.26
N SER A 90 -4.98 -9.05 -14.95
CA SER A 90 -4.99 -8.99 -16.42
C SER A 90 -3.98 -9.97 -17.03
N VAL A 91 -2.78 -10.04 -16.47
CA VAL A 91 -1.73 -11.00 -16.89
C VAL A 91 -2.21 -12.44 -16.70
N GLU A 92 -2.85 -12.74 -15.56
CA GLU A 92 -3.38 -14.08 -15.31
C GLU A 92 -4.53 -14.45 -16.24
N SER A 93 -5.42 -13.50 -16.52
CA SER A 93 -6.52 -13.72 -17.49
C SER A 93 -5.97 -14.04 -18.88
N LYS A 94 -4.91 -13.35 -19.31
CA LYS A 94 -4.22 -13.62 -20.59
C LYS A 94 -3.51 -14.97 -20.59
N ARG A 95 -2.91 -15.37 -19.46
CA ARG A 95 -2.27 -16.68 -19.29
C ARG A 95 -3.28 -17.82 -19.41
N LEU A 96 -4.42 -17.68 -18.74
CA LEU A 96 -5.48 -18.68 -18.76
C LEU A 96 -6.14 -18.80 -20.15
N GLU A 97 -6.33 -17.67 -20.84
CA GLU A 97 -6.82 -17.62 -22.23
C GLU A 97 -5.87 -18.37 -23.18
N ALA A 98 -4.55 -18.12 -23.08
CA ALA A 98 -3.54 -18.81 -23.89
C ALA A 98 -3.45 -20.32 -23.60
N LEU A 99 -3.63 -20.74 -22.34
CA LEU A 99 -3.70 -22.17 -21.98
C LEU A 99 -4.97 -22.84 -22.53
N ARG A 100 -6.08 -22.09 -22.60
CA ARG A 100 -7.34 -22.59 -23.14
C ARG A 100 -7.25 -22.81 -24.65
N GLU A 101 -6.69 -21.84 -25.36
CA GLU A 101 -6.51 -21.91 -26.81
C GLU A 101 -5.55 -23.02 -27.24
N SER A 102 -4.52 -23.28 -26.42
CA SER A 102 -3.57 -24.36 -26.68
C SER A 102 -4.07 -25.74 -26.25
N GLY A 103 -5.21 -25.84 -25.56
CA GLY A 103 -5.77 -27.11 -25.07
C GLY A 103 -5.00 -27.72 -23.90
N LEU A 104 -4.12 -26.94 -23.27
CA LEU A 104 -3.20 -27.37 -22.21
C LEU A 104 -3.72 -27.07 -20.80
N LEU A 105 -4.99 -26.65 -20.68
CA LEU A 105 -5.59 -26.16 -19.43
C LEU A 105 -5.64 -27.21 -18.31
N ASN A 106 -5.67 -28.49 -18.66
CA ASN A 106 -5.69 -29.61 -17.70
C ASN A 106 -4.30 -30.19 -17.41
N ASP A 107 -3.23 -29.65 -17.99
CA ASP A 107 -1.87 -30.13 -17.73
C ASP A 107 -1.22 -29.27 -16.64
N PRO A 108 -0.94 -29.84 -15.45
CA PRO A 108 -0.37 -29.11 -14.32
C PRO A 108 1.06 -28.59 -14.59
N LYS A 109 1.73 -29.10 -15.65
CA LYS A 109 3.07 -28.67 -16.07
C LYS A 109 3.08 -27.90 -17.39
N ALA A 110 1.92 -27.68 -18.00
CA ALA A 110 1.83 -26.94 -19.23
C ALA A 110 2.32 -25.50 -19.09
N ARG A 111 3.17 -25.09 -20.03
CA ARG A 111 3.65 -23.72 -20.12
C ARG A 111 2.67 -22.91 -20.94
N ALA A 112 2.16 -21.83 -20.36
CA ALA A 112 1.36 -20.87 -21.09
C ALA A 112 2.26 -20.12 -22.07
N PRO A 113 1.95 -20.09 -23.39
CA PRO A 113 2.73 -19.35 -24.37
C PRO A 113 2.41 -17.85 -24.29
N ILE A 114 2.67 -17.21 -23.15
CA ILE A 114 2.51 -15.77 -22.99
C ILE A 114 3.83 -15.04 -23.28
N SER A 115 3.72 -13.83 -23.83
CA SER A 115 4.90 -12.99 -24.03
C SER A 115 5.54 -12.62 -22.69
N ALA A 116 6.87 -12.70 -22.61
CA ALA A 116 7.67 -12.25 -21.48
C ALA A 116 7.40 -10.78 -21.07
N ALA A 117 6.91 -9.95 -22.00
CA ALA A 117 6.53 -8.56 -21.73
C ALA A 117 5.45 -8.43 -20.64
N TRP A 118 4.53 -9.41 -20.54
CA TRP A 118 3.47 -9.39 -19.53
C TRP A 118 3.99 -9.70 -18.13
N LEU A 119 4.91 -10.65 -18.00
CA LEU A 119 5.63 -10.90 -16.76
C LEU A 119 6.45 -9.67 -16.35
N LEU A 120 7.16 -9.06 -17.30
CA LEU A 120 7.91 -7.83 -17.03
C LEU A 120 7.00 -6.70 -16.52
N LEU A 121 5.82 -6.52 -17.10
CA LEU A 121 4.85 -5.51 -16.66
C LEU A 121 4.42 -5.74 -15.21
N GLN A 122 4.11 -6.99 -14.85
CA GLN A 122 3.71 -7.37 -13.49
C GLN A 122 4.81 -7.13 -12.45
N PHE A 123 6.06 -7.50 -12.75
CA PHE A 123 7.20 -7.27 -11.86
C PHE A 123 7.57 -5.78 -11.75
N CYS A 124 7.45 -5.01 -12.83
CA CYS A 124 7.63 -3.56 -12.82
C CYS A 124 6.56 -2.86 -11.98
N SER A 125 5.29 -3.23 -12.12
CA SER A 125 4.20 -2.70 -11.30
C SER A 125 4.41 -2.99 -9.81
N LEU A 126 4.84 -4.21 -9.47
CA LEU A 126 5.17 -4.59 -8.09
C LEU A 126 6.35 -3.77 -7.54
N GLY A 127 7.41 -3.61 -8.33
CA GLY A 127 8.56 -2.77 -7.97
C GLY A 127 8.19 -1.30 -7.75
N ALA A 128 7.33 -0.75 -8.61
CA ALA A 128 6.82 0.61 -8.46
C ALA A 128 5.99 0.77 -7.18
N MET A 129 5.12 -0.20 -6.87
CA MET A 129 4.35 -0.24 -5.63
C MET A 129 5.25 -0.25 -4.40
N GLU A 130 6.26 -1.14 -4.33
CA GLU A 130 7.23 -1.18 -3.23
C GLU A 130 8.04 0.12 -3.11
N GLY A 131 8.40 0.73 -4.25
CA GLY A 131 9.17 1.97 -4.30
C GLY A 131 8.40 3.14 -3.71
N LEU A 132 7.14 3.30 -4.13
CA LEU A 132 6.25 4.34 -3.61
C LEU A 132 5.91 4.09 -2.14
N ALA A 133 5.47 2.88 -1.78
CA ALA A 133 5.11 2.56 -0.39
C ALA A 133 6.28 2.77 0.57
N GLY A 134 7.48 2.29 0.22
CA GLY A 134 8.67 2.48 1.04
C GLY A 134 9.07 3.94 1.20
N SER A 135 8.88 4.77 0.16
CA SER A 135 9.16 6.21 0.24
C SER A 135 8.18 6.93 1.17
N ARG A 136 6.88 6.60 1.06
CA ARG A 136 5.83 7.18 1.90
C ARG A 136 6.03 6.86 3.39
N ILE A 137 6.43 5.63 3.70
CA ILE A 137 6.72 5.24 5.08
C ILE A 137 7.94 5.99 5.62
N ALA A 138 8.99 6.10 4.80
CA ALA A 138 10.19 6.84 5.20
C ALA A 138 9.89 8.33 5.47
N ASP A 139 9.01 8.95 4.69
CA ASP A 139 8.55 10.31 4.93
C ASP A 139 7.72 10.42 6.21
N PHE A 140 6.81 9.47 6.46
CA PHE A 140 6.01 9.43 7.68
C PHE A 140 6.88 9.38 8.94
N PHE A 141 7.85 8.47 9.00
CA PHE A 141 8.79 8.40 10.12
C PHE A 141 9.70 9.64 10.22
N GLY A 142 10.04 10.26 9.07
CA GLY A 142 10.84 11.47 9.05
C GLY A 142 10.13 12.69 9.63
N HIS A 143 8.81 12.80 9.44
CA HIS A 143 8.02 13.95 9.87
C HIS A 143 7.34 13.77 11.23
N TYR A 144 6.77 12.59 11.51
CA TYR A 144 5.95 12.37 12.71
C TYR A 144 6.72 11.80 13.89
N VAL A 145 7.79 11.04 13.63
CA VAL A 145 8.56 10.39 14.70
C VAL A 145 10.07 10.53 14.44
N PRO A 146 10.60 11.77 14.38
CA PRO A 146 11.98 12.03 13.99
C PRO A 146 13.00 11.28 14.86
N ASP A 147 12.75 11.18 16.16
CA ASP A 147 13.61 10.45 17.10
C ASP A 147 13.58 8.92 16.89
N SER A 148 12.50 8.39 16.31
CA SER A 148 12.33 6.96 16.02
C SER A 148 12.53 6.60 14.55
N ARG A 149 13.11 7.50 13.73
CA ARG A 149 13.40 7.24 12.32
C ARG A 149 14.24 5.98 12.11
N ARG A 150 15.12 5.65 13.06
CA ARG A 150 15.94 4.43 13.06
C ARG A 150 15.11 3.14 13.14
N TYR A 151 13.92 3.19 13.73
CA TYR A 151 12.99 2.05 13.84
C TYR A 151 12.05 1.91 12.64
N GLY A 152 12.02 2.89 11.73
CA GLY A 152 11.18 2.87 10.53
C GLY A 152 11.30 1.57 9.71
N PRO A 153 12.52 1.10 9.37
CA PRO A 153 12.71 -0.16 8.66
C PRO A 153 12.16 -1.37 9.42
N VAL A 154 12.44 -1.46 10.72
CA VAL A 154 11.97 -2.56 11.57
C VAL A 154 10.44 -2.58 11.61
N PHE A 155 9.82 -1.41 11.78
CA PHE A 155 8.36 -1.28 11.75
C PHE A 155 7.78 -1.70 10.40
N THR A 156 8.41 -1.32 9.28
CA THR A 156 7.94 -1.77 7.96
C THR A 156 8.04 -3.26 7.76
N ASP A 157 9.08 -3.89 8.31
CA ASP A 157 9.26 -5.33 8.21
C ASP A 157 8.29 -6.08 9.12
N THR A 158 8.03 -5.59 10.33
CA THR A 158 6.98 -6.13 11.22
C THR A 158 5.60 -6.04 10.57
N LEU A 159 5.28 -4.89 9.97
CA LEU A 159 3.98 -4.67 9.34
C LEU A 159 3.82 -5.49 8.05
N ALA A 160 4.92 -5.68 7.31
CA ALA A 160 4.96 -6.63 6.20
C ALA A 160 4.75 -8.06 6.70
N GLY A 161 5.39 -8.46 7.80
CA GLY A 161 5.20 -9.76 8.45
C GLY A 161 3.74 -10.01 8.84
N PHE A 162 3.10 -9.02 9.46
CA PHE A 162 1.67 -9.08 9.79
C PHE A 162 0.81 -9.19 8.52
N GLY A 163 1.17 -8.46 7.46
CA GLY A 163 0.53 -8.58 6.15
C GLY A 163 0.64 -9.99 5.54
N ILE A 164 1.75 -10.71 5.77
CA ILE A 164 1.91 -12.11 5.34
C ILE A 164 0.93 -13.02 6.10
N LEU A 165 0.84 -12.87 7.43
CA LEU A 165 -0.09 -13.67 8.25
C LEU A 165 -1.55 -13.45 7.83
N LEU A 166 -1.94 -12.19 7.61
CA LEU A 166 -3.27 -11.86 7.11
C LEU A 166 -3.52 -12.39 5.71
N ASN A 167 -2.51 -12.38 4.83
CA ASN A 167 -2.61 -12.96 3.49
C ASN A 167 -2.91 -14.46 3.56
N ILE A 168 -2.18 -15.22 4.38
CA ILE A 168 -2.42 -16.66 4.58
C ILE A 168 -3.86 -16.91 5.06
N GLY A 169 -4.32 -16.15 6.07
CA GLY A 169 -5.68 -16.26 6.58
C GLY A 169 -6.74 -15.90 5.53
N PHE A 170 -6.49 -14.86 4.73
CA PHE A 170 -7.40 -14.44 3.66
C PHE A 170 -7.51 -15.50 2.56
N ILE A 171 -6.39 -16.09 2.14
CA ILE A 171 -6.38 -17.18 1.15
C ILE A 171 -7.13 -18.41 1.69
N ALA A 172 -6.91 -18.78 2.95
CA ALA A 172 -7.65 -19.87 3.57
C ALA A 172 -9.16 -19.58 3.64
N MET A 173 -9.54 -18.35 3.94
CA MET A 173 -10.95 -17.93 3.99
C MET A 173 -11.62 -18.00 2.61
N ILE A 174 -10.99 -17.48 1.56
CA ILE A 174 -11.56 -17.52 0.20
C ILE A 174 -11.64 -18.95 -0.32
N ASP A 175 -10.64 -19.79 -0.02
CA ASP A 175 -10.65 -21.20 -0.43
C ASP A 175 -11.75 -21.98 0.28
N TYR A 176 -11.91 -21.78 1.59
CA TYR A 176 -13.03 -22.33 2.37
C TYR A 176 -14.38 -21.87 1.80
N TYR A 177 -14.53 -20.58 1.52
CA TYR A 177 -15.75 -20.03 0.93
C TYR A 177 -16.05 -20.63 -0.44
N SER A 178 -15.02 -20.81 -1.27
CA SER A 178 -15.17 -21.42 -2.58
C SER A 178 -15.63 -22.87 -2.49
N ARG A 179 -14.98 -23.69 -1.65
CA ARG A 179 -15.37 -25.08 -1.44
C ARG A 179 -16.82 -25.19 -0.97
N PHE A 180 -17.25 -24.27 -0.11
CA PHE A 180 -18.61 -24.24 0.40
C PHE A 180 -19.65 -23.84 -0.68
N ARG A 181 -19.34 -22.84 -1.52
CA ARG A 181 -20.28 -22.30 -2.50
C ARG A 181 -20.28 -23.03 -3.85
N TYR A 182 -19.10 -23.35 -4.35
CA TYR A 182 -18.88 -23.84 -5.71
C TYR A 182 -18.45 -25.31 -5.75
N LYS A 183 -18.19 -25.95 -4.59
CA LYS A 183 -17.65 -27.32 -4.48
C LYS A 183 -16.32 -27.54 -5.21
N GLU A 184 -15.62 -26.45 -5.54
CA GLU A 184 -14.31 -26.45 -6.18
C GLU A 184 -13.33 -25.64 -5.31
N SER A 185 -12.09 -26.13 -5.21
CA SER A 185 -10.99 -25.43 -4.52
C SER A 185 -10.45 -24.32 -5.44
N TRP A 186 -10.26 -23.10 -4.93
CA TRP A 186 -9.62 -22.03 -5.73
C TRP A 186 -8.10 -22.16 -5.70
N VAL A 187 -7.56 -22.78 -4.65
CA VAL A 187 -6.15 -23.16 -4.56
C VAL A 187 -6.04 -24.63 -4.94
N GLY A 188 -5.39 -24.92 -6.07
CA GLY A 188 -5.08 -26.27 -6.54
C GLY A 188 -3.64 -26.66 -6.18
N ASP A 189 -3.28 -27.93 -6.42
CA ASP A 189 -1.92 -28.44 -6.16
C ASP A 189 -0.87 -27.86 -7.14
N SER A 190 -1.31 -27.24 -8.24
CA SER A 190 -0.47 -26.55 -9.21
C SER A 190 -0.99 -25.14 -9.55
N VAL A 191 -0.10 -24.27 -10.05
CA VAL A 191 -0.43 -22.91 -10.54
C VAL A 191 -1.45 -22.95 -11.69
N ASN A 192 -1.48 -24.01 -12.49
CA ASN A 192 -2.41 -24.16 -13.61
C ASN A 192 -3.81 -24.58 -13.16
N GLU A 193 -3.91 -25.40 -12.12
CA GLU A 193 -5.19 -25.80 -11.51
C GLU A 193 -5.75 -24.73 -10.57
N SER A 194 -4.87 -23.91 -9.99
CA SER A 194 -5.27 -22.79 -9.13
C SER A 194 -5.97 -21.70 -9.93
N ARG A 195 -7.13 -21.27 -9.43
CA ARG A 195 -7.92 -20.14 -9.97
C ARG A 195 -7.35 -18.81 -9.49
N LEU A 196 -6.10 -18.54 -9.88
CA LEU A 196 -5.37 -17.31 -9.57
C LEU A 196 -6.09 -16.07 -10.10
N ASP A 197 -6.85 -16.22 -11.19
CA ASP A 197 -7.72 -15.18 -11.75
C ASP A 197 -8.72 -14.66 -10.70
N LEU A 198 -9.38 -15.58 -9.99
CA LEU A 198 -10.36 -15.26 -8.95
C LEU A 198 -9.68 -14.72 -7.69
N ILE A 199 -8.53 -15.26 -7.32
CA ILE A 199 -7.75 -14.80 -6.16
C ILE A 199 -7.30 -13.34 -6.39
N TYR A 200 -6.71 -13.01 -7.54
CA TYR A 200 -6.28 -11.65 -7.86
C TYR A 200 -7.45 -10.67 -7.95
N ARG A 201 -8.61 -11.12 -8.47
CA ARG A 201 -9.83 -10.31 -8.49
C ARG A 201 -10.35 -10.04 -7.07
N ALA A 202 -10.34 -11.03 -6.18
CA ALA A 202 -10.71 -10.85 -4.78
C ALA A 202 -9.79 -9.83 -4.09
N TYR A 203 -8.48 -9.91 -4.36
CA TYR A 203 -7.50 -8.91 -3.88
C TYR A 203 -7.75 -7.51 -4.43
N ALA A 204 -8.15 -7.38 -5.70
CA ALA A 204 -8.54 -6.09 -6.28
C ALA A 204 -9.79 -5.50 -5.60
N ILE A 205 -10.81 -6.33 -5.34
CA ILE A 205 -12.03 -5.92 -4.61
C ILE A 205 -11.69 -5.49 -3.18
N LEU A 206 -10.85 -6.26 -2.48
CA LEU A 206 -10.40 -5.92 -1.13
C LEU A 206 -9.65 -4.58 -1.10
N ALA A 207 -8.76 -4.34 -2.08
CA ALA A 207 -8.04 -3.09 -2.21
C ALA A 207 -8.96 -1.90 -2.53
N MET A 208 -9.96 -2.09 -3.40
CA MET A 208 -10.99 -1.07 -3.67
C MET A 208 -11.81 -0.75 -2.42
N LEU A 209 -12.30 -1.76 -1.71
CA LEU A 209 -13.08 -1.58 -0.47
C LEU A 209 -12.25 -0.86 0.60
N ASN A 210 -10.97 -1.19 0.73
CA ASN A 210 -10.05 -0.48 1.62
C ASN A 210 -9.89 1.00 1.21
N CYS A 211 -9.80 1.30 -0.08
CA CYS A 211 -9.75 2.66 -0.59
C CYS A 211 -11.04 3.44 -0.30
N PHE A 212 -12.20 2.82 -0.47
CA PHE A 212 -13.49 3.44 -0.14
C PHE A 212 -13.62 3.72 1.37
N LEU A 213 -13.27 2.76 2.22
CA LEU A 213 -13.29 2.96 3.67
C LEU A 213 -12.35 4.08 4.10
N TYR A 214 -11.14 4.13 3.52
CA TYR A 214 -10.20 5.21 3.81
C TYR A 214 -10.69 6.56 3.33
N ALA A 215 -11.26 6.66 2.13
CA ALA A 215 -11.85 7.89 1.62
C ALA A 215 -13.03 8.35 2.50
N TYR A 216 -13.87 7.41 2.93
CA TYR A 216 -15.00 7.69 3.83
C TYR A 216 -14.53 8.23 5.19
N VAL A 217 -13.60 7.51 5.84
CA VAL A 217 -13.03 7.92 7.12
C VAL A 217 -12.33 9.27 6.97
N SER A 218 -11.49 9.43 5.95
CA SER A 218 -10.80 10.69 5.68
C SER A 218 -11.76 11.86 5.43
N SER A 219 -12.88 11.63 4.74
CA SER A 219 -13.90 12.65 4.51
C SER A 219 -14.63 13.02 5.80
N SER A 220 -14.89 12.04 6.67
CA SER A 220 -15.52 12.28 7.97
C SER A 220 -14.59 13.05 8.93
N TYR A 221 -13.29 12.72 8.96
CA TYR A 221 -12.29 13.44 9.76
C TYR A 221 -12.02 14.85 9.21
N SER A 222 -12.05 15.06 7.90
CA SER A 222 -11.99 16.41 7.33
C SER A 222 -13.25 17.24 7.63
N TYR A 223 -14.41 16.61 7.82
CA TYR A 223 -15.65 17.33 8.14
C TYR A 223 -15.64 17.90 9.57
N ASP A 224 -15.18 17.13 10.56
CA ASP A 224 -15.08 17.57 11.96
C ASP A 224 -14.00 18.67 12.16
N ASN A 225 -12.95 18.69 11.33
CA ASN A 225 -11.89 19.71 11.41
C ASN A 225 -12.23 21.01 10.63
N ILE A 226 -13.32 21.05 9.85
CA ILE A 226 -13.74 22.26 9.11
C ILE A 226 -14.94 22.94 9.76
N ILE A 227 -15.81 22.19 10.43
CA ILE A 227 -16.88 22.76 11.26
C ILE A 227 -16.50 22.45 12.70
N GLY A 228 -15.68 23.32 13.29
CA GLY A 228 -15.44 23.29 14.73
C GLY A 228 -16.79 23.18 15.43
N LYS A 229 -16.97 22.12 16.21
CA LYS A 229 -17.98 22.16 17.26
C LYS A 229 -17.69 23.43 18.06
N PRO A 230 -18.65 24.34 18.26
CA PRO A 230 -18.47 25.40 19.23
C PRO A 230 -18.22 24.68 20.56
N GLU A 231 -16.98 24.75 21.03
CA GLU A 231 -16.69 24.47 22.43
C GLU A 231 -17.42 25.57 23.19
N ASP A 232 -18.45 25.19 23.95
CA ASP A 232 -19.04 26.05 24.96
C ASP A 232 -17.93 26.31 26.01
N GLU A 233 -17.13 27.34 25.78
CA GLU A 233 -16.06 27.79 26.66
C GLU A 233 -16.72 28.18 28.00
N PRO A 234 -16.46 27.48 29.12
CA PRO A 234 -17.00 27.91 30.39
C PRO A 234 -16.35 29.24 30.77
N GLU A 235 -17.16 30.30 30.90
CA GLU A 235 -16.72 31.61 31.35
C GLU A 235 -15.91 31.48 32.65
N ILE A 236 -14.60 31.69 32.55
CA ILE A 236 -13.71 31.75 33.70
C ILE A 236 -13.95 33.13 34.34
N PRO A 237 -14.41 33.22 35.61
CA PRO A 237 -14.59 34.51 36.26
C PRO A 237 -13.25 35.24 36.32
N PHE A 238 -13.21 36.46 35.80
CA PHE A 238 -12.05 37.34 35.85
C PHE A 238 -11.54 37.46 37.29
N LEU A 239 -10.39 36.86 37.57
CA LEU A 239 -9.61 37.21 38.75
C LEU A 239 -9.06 38.61 38.50
N GLU A 240 -9.63 39.59 39.21
CA GLU A 240 -9.19 40.97 39.23
C GLU A 240 -7.77 41.02 39.84
N VAL A 241 -6.75 40.97 38.98
CA VAL A 241 -5.36 41.18 39.37
C VAL A 241 -5.17 42.68 39.58
N LYS A 242 -5.17 43.09 40.84
CA LYS A 242 -4.84 44.45 41.30
C LYS A 242 -3.38 44.74 40.92
N GLN A 243 -3.15 45.64 39.96
CA GLN A 243 -1.82 46.13 39.60
C GLN A 243 -1.15 46.82 40.80
N GLU A 244 0.10 46.43 41.08
CA GLU A 244 1.04 47.06 42.00
C GLU A 244 1.46 48.44 41.49
N GLU A 245 1.68 49.41 42.39
CA GLU A 245 2.60 50.52 42.13
C GLU A 245 3.45 50.81 43.37
N GLU A 246 4.70 50.39 43.26
CA GLU A 246 5.81 50.71 44.13
C GLU A 246 6.24 52.16 43.83
N THR A 247 5.89 53.10 44.71
CA THR A 247 6.51 54.44 44.72
C THR A 247 7.49 54.51 45.88
N VAL A 248 8.73 54.09 45.62
CA VAL A 248 9.90 54.46 46.41
C VAL A 248 10.86 55.18 45.45
N ALA A 249 11.25 56.40 45.82
CA ALA A 249 12.34 57.23 45.29
C ALA A 249 12.01 58.31 44.21
N HIS A 250 11.28 59.34 44.63
CA HIS A 250 11.56 60.77 44.36
C HIS A 250 11.00 61.49 45.61
N GLU A 251 11.69 62.23 46.47
CA GLU A 251 12.94 62.97 46.37
C GLU A 251 13.63 63.11 47.74
N LEU A 252 14.95 63.22 47.69
CA LEU A 252 15.75 63.95 48.67
C LEU A 252 15.47 65.44 48.49
N GLN A 253 14.75 66.07 49.43
CA GLN A 253 15.03 67.43 49.94
C GLN A 253 14.13 67.78 51.13
#